data_AF-A0A951BSY6-F1
#
_entry.id   AF-A0A951BSY6-F1
#
_cell.length_a   1.000
_cell.length_b   1.000
_cell.length_c   1.000
_cell.angle_alpha   90.00
_cell.angle_beta   90.00
_cell.angle_gamma   90.00
#
_symmetry.space_group_name_H-M   'P 1'
#
loop_
_entity.id
_entity.type
_entity.pdbx_description
1 polymer ?
#
loop_
_entity_poly.entity_id
_entity_poly.type
_entity_poly.pdbx_seq_one_letter_code
_entity_poly.pdbx_strand_id
1 'polypeptide(L)'
;MSSTIVQAREVLGHRLRDLRKDAGLTGRQLAALAGWDSSKISKIEYGKQTPTEDDIQTWCRHCQEPDQIPDLIATVRNIDAMYTE
;
A
#
# COMPACT_ATOMS: atom_id res chain seq x y z
N MET A 1 17.77 11.11 6.01
CA MET A 1 17.45 10.26 4.84
C MET A 1 16.66 9.04 5.26
N SER A 2 17.19 8.12 6.08
CA SER A 2 16.45 6.92 6.55
C SER A 2 15.10 7.23 7.25
N SER A 3 15.04 8.25 8.12
CA SER A 3 13.80 8.67 8.78
C SER A 3 12.72 9.18 7.82
N THR A 4 13.11 9.87 6.74
CA THR A 4 12.20 10.39 5.71
C THR A 4 11.55 9.25 4.92
N ILE A 5 12.32 8.21 4.63
CA ILE A 5 11.83 7.04 3.88
C ILE A 5 10.84 6.21 4.72
N VAL A 6 11.15 6.01 6.01
CA VAL A 6 10.23 5.34 6.94
C VAL A 6 8.92 6.11 7.04
N GLN A 7 8.98 7.44 7.18
CA GLN A 7 7.79 8.28 7.22
C GLN A 7 6.98 8.20 5.91
N ALA A 8 7.64 8.21 4.75
CA ALA A 8 6.95 8.10 3.47
C ALA A 8 6.21 6.76 3.31
N ARG A 9 6.82 5.65 3.78
CA ARG A 9 6.17 4.34 3.83
C ARG A 9 4.97 4.31 4.77
N GLU A 10 5.08 4.94 5.94
CA GLU A 10 3.96 5.02 6.90
C GLU A 10 2.80 5.83 6.31
N VAL A 11 3.07 6.96 5.65
CA VAL A 11 2.05 7.77 4.97
C VAL A 11 1.35 6.96 3.87
N LEU A 12 2.11 6.26 3.01
CA LEU A 12 1.53 5.38 1.99
C LEU A 12 0.70 4.26 2.63
N GLY A 13 1.22 3.62 3.68
CA GLY A 13 0.52 2.58 4.43
C GLY A 13 -0.81 3.05 5.03
N HIS A 14 -0.84 4.25 5.61
CA HIS A 14 -2.05 4.87 6.10
C HIS A 14 -3.07 5.11 4.98
N ARG A 15 -2.63 5.64 3.84
CA ARG A 15 -3.51 5.87 2.69
C ARG A 15 -4.15 4.56 2.18
N LEU A 16 -3.37 3.50 2.07
CA LEU A 16 -3.87 2.17 1.66
C LEU A 16 -4.83 1.57 2.69
N ARG A 17 -4.56 1.78 3.99
CA ARG A 17 -5.45 1.37 5.08
C ARG A 17 -6.80 2.08 5.02
N ASP A 18 -6.81 3.37 4.70
CA ASP A 18 -8.04 4.15 4.58
C ASP A 18 -8.87 3.68 3.39
N LEU A 19 -8.27 3.51 2.21
CA LEU A 19 -8.96 2.93 1.04
C LEU A 19 -9.61 1.58 1.35
N ARG A 20 -8.89 0.71 2.07
CA ARG A 20 -9.42 -0.60 2.48
C ARG A 20 -10.63 -0.46 3.40
N LYS A 21 -10.58 0.47 4.35
CA LYS A 21 -11.69 0.71 5.30
C LYS A 21 -12.89 1.33 4.61
N ASP A 22 -12.66 2.27 3.69
CA ASP A 22 -13.72 2.92 2.92
C ASP A 22 -14.47 1.90 2.04
N ALA A 23 -13.75 0.90 1.52
CA ALA A 23 -14.32 -0.26 0.85
C ALA A 23 -15.02 -1.26 1.79
N GLY A 24 -15.05 -1.01 3.11
CA GLY A 24 -15.68 -1.89 4.11
C GLY A 24 -14.94 -3.21 4.35
N LEU A 25 -13.67 -3.32 3.93
CA LEU A 25 -12.90 -4.56 4.03
C LEU A 25 -12.06 -4.57 5.31
N THR A 26 -11.99 -5.73 5.98
CA THR A 26 -10.94 -6.02 6.96
C THR A 26 -9.63 -6.37 6.26
N GLY A 27 -8.50 -6.26 6.97
CA GLY A 27 -7.21 -6.69 6.43
C GLY A 27 -7.18 -8.16 6.01
N ARG A 28 -7.88 -9.04 6.75
CA ARG A 28 -8.01 -10.47 6.41
C ARG A 28 -8.85 -10.69 5.15
N GLN A 29 -9.92 -9.93 4.96
CA GLN A 29 -10.74 -10.02 3.75
C GLN A 29 -9.97 -9.56 2.52
N LEU A 30 -9.26 -8.43 2.59
CA LEU A 30 -8.42 -7.98 1.49
C LEU A 30 -7.32 -9.01 1.15
N ALA A 31 -6.65 -9.54 2.18
CA ALA A 31 -5.65 -10.59 1.99
C ALA A 31 -6.24 -11.82 1.27
N ALA A 32 -7.43 -12.27 1.68
CA ALA A 32 -8.11 -13.40 1.05
C ALA A 32 -8.50 -13.11 -0.42
N LEU A 33 -9.03 -11.91 -0.71
CA LEU A 33 -9.39 -11.49 -2.07
C LEU A 33 -8.17 -11.45 -3.01
N ALA A 34 -7.04 -10.97 -2.48
CA ALA A 34 -5.79 -10.84 -3.22
C ALA A 34 -4.93 -12.12 -3.23
N GLY A 35 -5.33 -13.18 -2.53
CA GLY A 35 -4.53 -14.41 -2.39
C GLY A 35 -3.24 -14.22 -1.59
N TRP A 36 -3.20 -13.26 -0.67
CA TRP A 36 -2.03 -12.90 0.13
C TRP A 36 -2.11 -13.42 1.56
N ASP A 37 -0.96 -13.49 2.22
CA ASP A 37 -0.89 -13.66 3.66
C ASP A 37 -1.31 -12.36 4.38
N SER A 38 -2.06 -12.50 5.49
CA SER A 38 -2.55 -11.35 6.25
C SER A 38 -1.43 -10.49 6.86
N SER A 39 -0.23 -11.06 7.09
CA SER A 39 0.91 -10.27 7.55
C SER A 39 1.40 -9.28 6.49
N LYS A 40 1.20 -9.55 5.20
CA LYS A 40 1.56 -8.64 4.12
C LYS A 40 0.77 -7.33 4.21
N ILE A 41 -0.55 -7.45 4.40
CA ILE A 41 -1.44 -6.29 4.59
C ILE A 41 -0.96 -5.46 5.77
N SER A 42 -0.74 -6.10 6.93
CA SER A 42 -0.27 -5.41 8.13
C SER A 42 1.06 -4.68 7.89
N LYS A 43 2.07 -5.37 7.34
CA LYS A 43 3.39 -4.77 7.10
C LYS A 43 3.32 -3.56 6.16
N ILE A 44 2.48 -3.62 5.12
CA ILE A 44 2.27 -2.49 4.20
C ILE A 44 1.59 -1.33 4.93
N GLU A 45 0.51 -1.58 5.66
CA GLU A 45 -0.23 -0.52 6.37
C GLU A 45 0.58 0.19 7.45
N TYR A 46 1.53 -0.50 8.07
CA TYR A 46 2.42 0.05 9.10
C TYR A 46 3.80 0.48 8.54
N GLY A 47 3.94 0.60 7.22
CA GLY A 47 5.17 1.06 6.58
C GLY A 47 6.39 0.15 6.78
N LYS A 48 6.18 -1.09 7.26
CA LYS A 48 7.25 -2.09 7.47
C LYS A 48 7.66 -2.79 6.18
N GLN A 49 6.86 -2.67 5.13
CA GLN A 49 7.13 -3.19 3.80
C GLN A 49 6.62 -2.21 2.74
N THR A 50 7.44 -1.87 1.74
CA THR A 50 6.95 -1.15 0.55
C THR A 50 6.08 -2.10 -0.28
N PRO A 51 4.85 -1.71 -0.67
CA PRO A 51 4.05 -2.48 -1.63
C PRO A 51 4.68 -2.40 -3.03
N THR A 52 4.59 -3.47 -3.81
CA THR A 52 4.94 -3.44 -5.24
C THR A 52 3.88 -2.71 -6.05
N GLU A 53 4.18 -2.34 -7.30
CA GLU A 53 3.17 -1.75 -8.19
C GLU A 53 1.97 -2.69 -8.43
N ASP A 54 2.20 -4.01 -8.50
CA ASP A 54 1.13 -5.00 -8.61
C ASP A 54 0.26 -5.05 -7.33
N ASP A 55 0.89 -4.89 -6.16
CA ASP A 55 0.16 -4.78 -4.90
C ASP A 55 -0.78 -3.58 -4.94
N ILE A 56 -0.32 -2.41 -5.41
CA ILE A 56 -1.15 -1.21 -5.54
C ILE A 56 -2.33 -1.45 -6.48
N GLN A 57 -2.09 -2.03 -7.67
CA GLN A 57 -3.16 -2.32 -8.63
C GLN A 57 -4.21 -3.26 -8.03
N THR A 58 -3.77 -4.33 -7.38
CA THR A 58 -4.65 -5.33 -6.76
C THR A 58 -5.42 -4.73 -5.58
N TRP A 59 -4.76 -3.91 -4.76
CA TRP A 59 -5.38 -3.20 -3.64
C TRP A 59 -6.49 -2.27 -4.10
N CYS A 60 -6.20 -1.38 -5.04
CA CYS A 60 -7.16 -0.42 -5.59
C CYS A 60 -8.36 -1.11 -6.26
N ARG A 61 -8.12 -2.17 -7.04
CA ARG A 61 -9.20 -2.94 -7.67
C ARG A 61 -10.14 -3.58 -6.65
N HIS A 62 -9.61 -4.19 -5.60
CA HIS A 62 -10.43 -4.79 -4.55
C HIS A 62 -11.11 -3.76 -3.65
N CYS A 63 -10.53 -2.57 -3.51
CA CYS A 63 -11.12 -1.46 -2.78
C CYS A 63 -12.06 -0.59 -3.66
N GLN A 64 -12.31 -0.98 -4.91
CA GLN A 64 -13.17 -0.27 -5.87
C GLN A 64 -12.72 1.17 -6.19
N GLU A 65 -11.42 1.45 -6.08
CA GLU A 65 -10.80 2.77 -6.29
C GLU A 65 -9.68 2.69 -7.36
N PRO A 66 -9.98 2.23 -8.59
CA PRO A 66 -8.97 2.08 -9.64
C PRO A 66 -8.35 3.41 -10.09
N ASP A 67 -9.06 4.53 -9.95
CA ASP A 67 -8.58 5.86 -10.32
C ASP A 67 -7.40 6.33 -9.47
N GLN A 68 -7.20 5.74 -8.29
CA GLN A 68 -6.06 6.05 -7.41
C GLN A 68 -4.75 5.36 -7.84
N ILE A 69 -4.81 4.37 -8.75
CA ILE A 69 -3.65 3.55 -9.13
C ILE A 69 -2.46 4.38 -9.64
N PRO A 70 -2.63 5.36 -10.56
CA PRO A 70 -1.49 6.10 -11.11
C PRO A 70 -0.74 6.92 -10.05
N ASP A 71 -1.48 7.55 -9.14
CA ASP A 71 -0.93 8.38 -8.07
C ASP A 71 -0.18 7.54 -7.03
N LEU A 72 -0.76 6.41 -6.63
CA LEU A 72 -0.14 5.51 -5.66
C LEU A 72 1.10 4.81 -6.23
N ILE A 73 1.10 4.45 -7.52
CA ILE A 73 2.29 3.94 -8.20
C ILE A 73 3.39 5.01 -8.24
N ALA A 74 3.05 6.27 -8.57
CA ALA A 74 4.01 7.35 -8.54
C ALA A 74 4.62 7.53 -7.13
N THR A 75 3.80 7.38 -6.09
CA THR A 75 4.26 7.40 -4.68
C THR A 75 5.23 6.25 -4.38
N VAL A 76 4.94 5.02 -4.82
CA VAL A 76 5.85 3.87 -4.65
C VAL A 76 7.19 4.13 -5.34
N ARG A 77 7.17 4.61 -6.59
CA ARG A 77 8.40 4.93 -7.35
C ARG A 77 9.24 6.01 -6.67
N ASN A 78 8.60 7.03 -6.10
CA ASN A 78 9.31 8.07 -5.36
C ASN A 78 10.00 7.49 -4.12
N ILE A 79 9.33 6.59 -3.37
CA ILE A 79 9.92 5.91 -2.22
C ILE A 79 11.11 5.04 -2.65
N ASP A 80 10.99 4.30 -3.74
CA ASP A 80 12.07 3.45 -4.26
C ASP A 80 13.26 4.25 -4.81
N ALA A 81 13.01 5.42 -5.42
CA ALA A 81 14.07 6.33 -5.84
C ALA A 81 14.89 6.83 -4.64
N MET A 82 14.22 7.20 -3.54
CA MET A 82 14.90 7.62 -2.30
C MET A 82 15.75 6.51 -1.65
N TYR A 83 15.52 5.23 -1.98
CA TYR A 83 16.37 4.10 -1.56
C TYR A 83 17.64 3.94 -2.40
N THR A 84 17.61 4.43 -3.63
CA THR A 84 18.69 4.26 -4.61
C THR A 84 19.74 5.38 -4.52
N GLU A 85 19.43 6.45 -3.79
CA GLU A 85 20.29 7.62 -3.53
C GLU A 85 21.14 7.53 -2.25
#